data_AF-A0A343B776-F1
#
_entry.id   AF-A0A343B776-F1
#
_cell.length_a   1.000
_cell.length_b   1.000
_cell.length_c   1.000
_cell.angle_alpha   90.00
_cell.angle_beta   90.00
_cell.angle_gamma   90.00
#
_symmetry.space_group_name_H-M   'P 1'
#
loop_
_entity.id
_entity.type
_entity.pdbx_description
1 polymer ?
#
loop_
_entity_poly.entity_id
_entity_poly.type
_entity_poly.pdbx_seq_one_letter_code
_entity_poly.pdbx_strand_id
1 'polypeptide(L)'
;MFMLSALFGIVLSGALLMVYFLTYFHMETGLEEKMTPFECGFDPLSKMRSPFSTRFFLLVVLFLIFDVEVALLFPVLSAFMSTNSVMILWVMLAFVAILLFGMFHEWNEGALDWVSG
;
A
#
# COMPACT_ATOMS: atom_id res chain seq x y z
N MET A 1 -1.95 -51.63 18.73
CA MET A 1 -2.11 -50.15 18.68
C MET A 1 -1.40 -49.55 17.47
N PHE A 2 -0.08 -49.75 17.30
CA PHE A 2 0.68 -49.23 16.16
C PHE A 2 0.15 -49.64 14.76
N MET A 3 -0.27 -50.90 14.60
CA MET A 3 -0.84 -51.38 13.34
C MET A 3 -2.20 -50.76 13.00
N LEU A 4 -2.98 -50.40 14.03
CA LEU A 4 -4.31 -49.80 13.87
C LEU A 4 -4.20 -48.31 13.49
N SER A 5 -3.22 -47.60 14.07
CA SER A 5 -2.88 -46.24 13.66
C SER A 5 -2.29 -46.17 12.24
N ALA A 6 -1.50 -47.17 11.83
CA ALA A 6 -0.97 -47.23 10.47
C ALA A 6 -2.07 -47.44 9.42
N LEU A 7 -3.03 -48.34 9.69
CA LEU A 7 -4.20 -48.54 8.82
C LEU A 7 -5.06 -47.27 8.71
N PHE A 8 -5.30 -46.59 9.83
CA PHE A 8 -6.04 -45.33 9.83
C PHE A 8 -5.34 -44.26 8.98
N GLY A 9 -4.01 -44.15 9.06
CA GLY A 9 -3.22 -43.21 8.25
C GLY A 9 -3.33 -43.47 6.74
N ILE A 10 -3.32 -44.74 6.31
CA ILE A 10 -3.43 -45.12 4.89
C ILE A 10 -4.85 -44.83 4.37
N VAL A 11 -5.88 -45.13 5.17
CA VAL A 11 -7.27 -44.84 4.78
C VAL A 11 -7.50 -43.34 4.68
N LEU A 12 -6.98 -42.56 5.63
CA LEU A 12 -7.09 -41.11 5.63
C LEU A 12 -6.37 -40.50 4.42
N SER A 13 -5.14 -40.94 4.10
CA SER A 13 -4.41 -40.41 2.94
C SER A 13 -5.08 -40.76 1.62
N GLY A 14 -5.61 -41.99 1.49
CA GLY A 14 -6.39 -42.39 0.31
C GLY A 14 -7.67 -41.58 0.16
N ALA A 15 -8.39 -41.32 1.26
CA ALA A 15 -9.60 -40.49 1.25
C ALA A 15 -9.28 -39.04 0.83
N LEU A 16 -8.20 -38.44 1.34
CA LEU A 16 -7.78 -37.09 0.98
C LEU A 16 -7.39 -36.99 -0.50
N LEU A 17 -6.67 -37.98 -1.04
CA LEU A 17 -6.34 -38.04 -2.47
C LEU A 17 -7.60 -38.14 -3.34
N MET A 18 -8.56 -38.97 -2.95
CA MET A 18 -9.83 -39.10 -3.67
C MET A 18 -10.59 -37.77 -3.70
N VAL A 19 -10.70 -37.07 -2.57
CA VAL A 19 -11.34 -35.75 -2.50
C VAL A 19 -10.61 -34.72 -3.38
N TYR A 20 -9.28 -34.75 -3.40
CA TYR A 20 -8.49 -33.88 -4.27
C TYR A 20 -8.81 -34.12 -5.75
N PHE A 21 -8.83 -35.37 -6.23
CA PHE A 21 -9.15 -35.66 -7.63
C PHE A 21 -10.57 -35.27 -8.01
N LEU A 22 -11.55 -35.50 -7.14
CA LEU A 22 -12.95 -35.12 -7.38
C LEU A 22 -13.13 -33.60 -7.47
N THR A 23 -12.42 -32.83 -6.65
CA THR A 23 -12.50 -31.36 -6.67
C THR A 23 -11.71 -30.76 -7.84
N TYR A 24 -10.55 -31.33 -8.17
CA TYR A 24 -9.73 -30.90 -9.31
C TYR A 24 -10.47 -31.07 -10.64
N PHE A 25 -11.13 -32.22 -10.86
CA PHE A 25 -11.83 -32.50 -12.12
C PHE A 25 -12.98 -31.51 -12.41
N HIS A 26 -13.59 -30.94 -11.36
CA HIS A 26 -14.67 -29.97 -11.50
C HIS A 26 -14.19 -28.53 -11.77
N MET A 27 -12.90 -28.24 -11.58
CA MET A 27 -12.36 -26.90 -11.82
C MET A 27 -12.15 -26.61 -13.32
N GLU A 28 -11.80 -27.61 -14.14
CA GLU A 28 -11.38 -27.34 -15.53
C GLU A 28 -12.50 -26.88 -16.47
N THR A 29 -13.75 -27.27 -16.24
CA THR A 29 -14.87 -27.02 -17.18
C THR A 29 -15.37 -25.57 -17.23
N GLY A 30 -14.71 -24.64 -16.53
CA GLY A 30 -15.03 -23.20 -16.58
C GLY A 30 -13.91 -22.32 -16.08
N LEU A 31 -12.65 -22.77 -16.19
CA LEU A 31 -11.48 -22.00 -15.75
C LEU A 31 -11.28 -20.75 -16.62
N GLU A 32 -11.52 -20.83 -17.93
CA GLU A 32 -11.29 -19.70 -18.85
C GLU A 32 -12.09 -18.46 -18.45
N GLU A 33 -13.41 -18.61 -18.23
CA GLU A 33 -14.31 -17.53 -17.81
C GLU A 33 -14.10 -17.06 -16.35
N LYS A 34 -13.47 -17.89 -15.50
CA LYS A 34 -13.10 -17.49 -14.13
C LYS A 34 -11.79 -16.73 -14.08
N MET A 35 -10.97 -16.85 -15.12
CA MET A 35 -9.65 -16.22 -15.23
C MET A 35 -9.72 -14.89 -16.01
N THR A 36 -10.90 -14.50 -16.51
CA THR A 36 -11.12 -13.20 -17.14
C THR A 36 -11.45 -12.11 -16.11
N PRO A 37 -11.14 -10.83 -16.40
CA PRO A 37 -11.52 -9.71 -15.55
C PRO A 37 -13.05 -9.54 -15.47
N PHE A 38 -13.57 -9.22 -14.29
CA PHE A 38 -14.99 -8.92 -14.12
C PHE A 38 -15.33 -7.51 -14.63
N GLU A 39 -15.97 -7.39 -15.80
CA GLU A 39 -16.57 -6.14 -16.32
C GLU A 39 -18.10 -6.26 -16.44
N CYS A 40 -18.78 -6.59 -15.33
CA CYS A 40 -20.25 -6.66 -15.27
C CYS A 40 -20.89 -7.59 -16.34
N GLY A 41 -20.17 -8.64 -16.77
CA GLY A 41 -20.63 -9.59 -17.78
C GLY A 41 -20.28 -9.22 -19.23
N PHE A 42 -19.47 -8.18 -19.44
CA PHE A 42 -18.93 -7.81 -20.75
C PHE A 42 -17.44 -8.15 -20.87
N ASP A 43 -16.98 -8.31 -22.10
CA ASP A 43 -15.55 -8.43 -22.40
C ASP A 43 -14.83 -7.10 -22.12
N PRO A 44 -13.59 -7.14 -21.61
CA PRO A 44 -12.86 -5.93 -21.27
C PRO A 44 -12.66 -5.00 -22.46
N LEU A 45 -13.28 -3.81 -22.40
CA LEU A 45 -13.24 -2.83 -23.49
C LEU A 45 -11.85 -2.18 -23.64
N SER A 46 -11.05 -2.19 -22.57
CA SER A 46 -9.72 -1.58 -22.55
C SER A 46 -8.76 -2.37 -21.67
N LYS A 47 -7.45 -2.15 -21.87
CA LYS A 47 -6.44 -2.73 -20.98
C LYS A 47 -6.54 -2.06 -19.61
N MET A 48 -6.59 -2.85 -18.54
CA MET A 48 -6.63 -2.37 -17.15
C MET A 48 -5.47 -1.44 -16.75
N ARG A 49 -4.39 -1.38 -17.53
CA ARG A 49 -3.28 -0.45 -17.32
C ARG A 49 -3.55 0.86 -18.06
N SER A 50 -4.44 1.67 -17.51
CA SER A 50 -4.54 3.08 -17.87
C SER A 50 -3.38 3.86 -17.25
N PRO A 51 -2.90 4.94 -17.89
CA PRO A 51 -1.96 5.84 -17.25
C PRO A 51 -2.61 6.39 -15.98
N PHE A 52 -1.89 6.22 -14.87
CA PHE A 52 -2.32 6.66 -13.57
C PHE A 52 -2.31 8.20 -13.48
N SER A 53 -3.21 8.77 -12.67
CA SER A 53 -3.27 10.22 -12.52
C SER A 53 -1.96 10.75 -11.92
N THR A 54 -1.27 11.65 -12.64
CA THR A 54 -0.04 12.31 -12.16
C THR A 54 -0.25 13.09 -10.87
N ARG A 55 -1.48 13.56 -10.61
CA ARG A 55 -1.86 14.26 -9.38
C ARG A 55 -1.67 13.39 -8.12
N PHE A 56 -2.11 12.14 -8.15
CA PHE A 56 -1.90 11.25 -7.00
C PHE A 56 -0.42 10.88 -6.83
N PHE A 57 0.33 10.77 -7.92
CA PHE A 57 1.78 10.59 -7.82
C PHE A 57 2.44 11.77 -7.08
N LEU A 58 2.06 13.01 -7.40
CA LEU A 58 2.57 14.20 -6.70
C LEU A 58 2.20 14.19 -5.21
N LEU A 59 0.97 13.80 -4.86
CA LEU A 59 0.55 13.67 -3.45
C LEU A 59 1.41 12.65 -2.67
N VAL A 60 1.76 11.53 -3.28
CA VAL A 60 2.61 10.50 -2.65
C VAL A 60 4.04 11.02 -2.44
N VAL A 61 4.60 11.71 -3.43
CA VAL A 61 5.94 12.31 -3.33
C VAL A 61 5.96 13.39 -2.25
N LEU A 62 4.94 14.26 -2.23
CA LEU A 62 4.78 15.29 -1.20
C LEU A 62 4.71 14.68 0.20
N PHE A 63 3.86 13.67 0.38
CA PHE A 63 3.72 12.98 1.66
C PHE A 63 5.05 12.40 2.15
N LEU A 64 5.83 11.80 1.25
CA LEU A 64 7.14 11.24 1.59
C LEU A 64 8.12 12.32 2.06
N ILE A 65 8.19 13.45 1.35
CA ILE A 65 9.06 14.57 1.74
C ILE A 65 8.67 15.11 3.12
N PHE A 66 7.37 15.38 3.33
CA PHE A 66 6.87 15.91 4.59
C PHE A 66 7.09 14.94 5.76
N ASP A 67 6.96 13.62 5.55
CA ASP A 67 7.24 12.61 6.58
C ASP A 67 8.71 12.64 7.01
N VAL A 68 9.64 12.76 6.06
CA VAL A 68 11.08 12.90 6.36
C VAL A 68 11.37 14.21 7.11
N GLU A 69 10.73 15.31 6.72
CA GLU A 69 10.89 16.61 7.38
C GLU A 69 10.38 16.61 8.82
N VAL A 70 9.25 15.95 9.10
CA VAL A 70 8.74 15.77 10.46
C VAL A 70 9.66 14.85 11.28
N ALA A 71 10.24 13.81 10.67
CA ALA A 71 11.22 12.97 11.35
C ALA A 71 12.46 13.78 11.80
N LEU A 72 12.87 14.78 11.01
CA LEU A 72 13.97 15.70 11.36
C LEU A 72 13.62 16.70 12.47
N LEU A 73 12.35 17.01 12.72
CA LEU A 73 11.94 17.90 13.83
C LEU A 73 12.21 17.27 15.20
N PHE A 74 12.05 15.95 15.35
CA PHE A 74 12.24 15.26 16.63
C PHE A 74 13.62 15.47 17.28
N PRO A 75 14.76 15.26 16.59
CA PRO A 75 16.08 15.48 17.18
C PRO A 75 16.35 16.96 17.50
N VAL A 76 15.79 17.89 16.74
CA VAL A 76 15.99 19.32 17.04
C VAL A 76 15.16 19.76 18.25
N LEU A 77 13.95 19.21 18.42
CA LEU A 77 13.15 19.38 19.64
C LEU A 77 13.86 18.82 20.88
N SER A 78 14.47 17.63 20.78
CA SER A 78 15.22 17.06 21.91
C SER A 78 16.48 17.87 22.24
N ALA A 79 17.16 18.41 21.23
CA ALA A 79 18.30 19.31 21.41
C ALA A 79 17.89 20.65 22.07
N PHE A 80 16.72 21.18 21.72
CA PHE A 80 16.17 22.37 22.36
C PHE A 80 15.87 22.13 23.84
N MET A 81 15.21 21.02 24.18
CA MET A 81 14.87 20.68 25.57
C MET A 81 16.10 20.47 26.46
N SER A 82 17.20 19.97 25.92
CA SER A 82 18.42 19.70 26.68
C SER A 82 19.29 20.94 26.91
N THR A 83 19.38 21.86 25.94
CA THR A 83 20.29 23.01 26.02
C THR A 83 19.60 24.35 26.26
N ASN A 84 18.29 24.46 25.99
CA ASN A 84 17.50 25.69 26.03
C ASN A 84 18.19 26.90 25.37
N SER A 85 18.91 26.67 24.27
CA SER A 85 19.68 27.72 23.61
C SER A 85 18.81 28.54 22.66
N VAL A 86 18.97 29.86 22.71
CA VAL A 86 18.30 30.80 21.80
C VAL A 86 18.67 30.52 20.34
N MET A 87 19.88 30.03 20.09
CA MET A 87 20.34 29.66 18.75
C MET A 87 19.51 28.52 18.15
N ILE A 88 19.25 27.45 18.91
CA ILE A 88 18.43 26.33 18.43
C ILE A 88 16.98 26.77 18.19
N LEU A 89 16.46 27.70 19.01
CA LEU A 89 15.15 28.30 18.78
C LEU A 89 15.06 28.99 17.41
N TRP A 90 16.07 29.79 17.04
CA TRP A 90 16.12 30.45 15.74
C TRP A 90 16.24 29.46 14.58
N VAL A 91 17.05 28.41 14.75
CA VAL A 91 17.16 27.34 13.74
C VAL A 91 15.83 26.61 13.57
N MET A 92 15.14 26.27 14.66
CA MET A 92 13.81 25.65 14.62
C MET A 92 12.77 26.53 13.92
N LEU A 93 12.73 27.81 14.24
CA LEU A 93 11.82 28.75 13.61
C LEU A 93 12.10 28.91 12.11
N ALA A 94 13.38 28.99 11.73
CA ALA A 94 13.78 29.05 10.33
C ALA A 94 13.39 27.76 9.59
N PHE A 95 13.60 26.59 10.20
CA PHE A 95 13.22 25.30 9.63
C PHE A 95 11.71 25.22 9.38
N VAL A 96 10.89 25.54 10.38
CA VAL A 96 9.42 25.56 10.24
C VAL A 96 8.96 26.58 9.20
N ALA A 97 9.60 27.75 9.11
CA ALA A 97 9.26 28.75 8.10
C ALA A 97 9.52 28.24 6.67
N ILE A 98 10.60 27.49 6.45
CA ILE A 98 10.90 26.87 5.15
C ILE A 98 9.84 25.83 4.80
N LEU A 99 9.42 24.98 5.74
CA LEU A 99 8.35 24.00 5.54
C LEU A 99 7.04 24.65 5.12
N LEU A 100 6.62 25.69 5.85
CA LEU A 100 5.40 26.43 5.54
C LEU A 100 5.48 27.08 4.16
N PHE A 101 6.61 27.66 3.80
CA PHE A 101 6.81 28.28 2.50
C PHE A 101 6.73 27.26 1.36
N GLY A 102 7.36 26.09 1.51
CA GLY A 102 7.28 24.99 0.54
C GLY A 102 5.84 24.52 0.33
N MET A 103 5.10 24.31 1.42
CA MET A 103 3.69 23.92 1.36
C MET A 103 2.82 24.97 0.67
N PHE A 104 3.03 26.27 0.94
CA PHE A 104 2.30 27.34 0.27
C PHE A 104 2.61 27.40 -1.23
N HIS A 105 3.87 27.15 -1.62
CA HIS A 105 4.27 27.11 -3.03
C HIS A 105 3.55 25.98 -3.77
N GLU A 106 3.54 24.77 -3.22
CA GLU A 106 2.88 23.61 -3.85
C GLU A 106 1.36 23.72 -3.86
N TRP A 107 0.77 24.40 -2.87
CA TRP A 107 -0.65 24.73 -2.90
C TRP A 107 -0.96 25.67 -4.07
N ASN A 108 -0.15 26.71 -4.29
CA ASN A 108 -0.35 27.64 -5.40
C ASN A 108 -0.21 26.96 -6.78
N GLU A 109 0.59 25.89 -6.87
CA GLU A 109 0.71 25.06 -8.08
C GLU A 109 -0.47 24.08 -8.28
N GLY A 110 -1.45 24.05 -7.36
CA GLY A 110 -2.62 23.19 -7.45
C GLY A 110 -2.34 21.70 -7.24
N ALA A 111 -1.17 21.34 -6.67
CA ALA A 111 -0.81 19.96 -6.39
C ALA A 111 -1.73 19.29 -5.35
N LEU A 112 -2.36 20.10 -4.50
CA LEU A 112 -3.28 19.68 -3.44
C LEU A 112 -4.75 19.65 -3.88
N ASP A 113 -5.08 20.17 -5.06
CA ASP A 113 -6.47 20.25 -5.52
C ASP A 113 -6.93 18.92 -6.11
N TRP A 114 -7.76 18.21 -5.35
CA TRP A 114 -8.22 16.87 -5.71
C TRP A 114 -9.30 16.86 -6.81
N VAL A 115 -10.10 17.92 -6.90
CA VAL A 115 -11.28 17.99 -7.79
C VAL A 115 -11.33 19.35 -8.48
N SER A 116 -10.78 19.42 -9.68
CA SER A 116 -11.23 20.41 -10.66
C SER A 116 -12.41 19.78 -11.39
N GLY A 117 -13.63 20.20 -11.06
CA GLY A 117 -14.79 20.00 -11.93
C GLY A 117 -14.58 20.64 -13.30
#